data_AF-A0A2E0GGE7-F1
#
_entry.id   AF-A0A2E0GGE7-F1
#
_cell.length_a   1.000
_cell.length_b   1.000
_cell.length_c   1.000
_cell.angle_alpha   90.00
_cell.angle_beta   90.00
_cell.angle_gamma   90.00
#
_symmetry.space_group_name_H-M   'P 1'
#
loop_
_entity.id
_entity.type
_entity.pdbx_description
1 polymer ?
#
loop_
_entity_poly.entity_id
_entity_poly.type
_entity_poly.pdbx_seq_one_letter_code
_entity_poly.pdbx_strand_id
1 'polypeptide(L)' 'MILKNKFKPPKWVSSDGKLLTCKDKITILNKNIFEIEELTQDSFDDAMIMGVDEIQFKKIMVDLVESLSSKYIDK' A
#
# COMPACT_ATOMS: atom_id res chain seq x y z
N MET A 1 10.45 -19.61 6.61
CA MET A 1 9.26 -19.50 7.47
C MET A 1 8.57 -18.22 7.04
N ILE A 2 7.57 -18.28 6.16
CA ILE A 2 6.98 -17.08 5.55
C ILE A 2 6.17 -16.34 6.62
N LEU A 3 6.52 -15.09 6.89
CA LEU A 3 5.78 -14.20 7.79
C LEU A 3 4.35 -14.08 7.24
N LYS A 4 3.37 -14.54 8.04
CA LYS A 4 1.97 -14.31 7.72
C LYS A 4 1.72 -12.80 7.73
N ASN A 5 1.36 -12.22 6.58
CA ASN A 5 0.93 -10.82 6.48
C ASN A 5 -0.11 -10.54 7.56
N LYS A 6 0.22 -9.59 8.45
CA LYS A 6 -0.68 -9.13 9.51
C LYS A 6 -1.61 -8.03 9.01
N PHE A 7 -1.34 -7.45 7.84
CA PHE A 7 -2.14 -6.37 7.30
C PHE A 7 -3.54 -6.87 6.96
N LYS A 8 -4.54 -6.14 7.47
CA LYS A 8 -5.93 -6.34 7.13
C LYS A 8 -6.36 -5.13 6.31
N PRO A 9 -6.84 -5.32 5.07
CA PRO A 9 -7.31 -4.22 4.27
C PRO A 9 -8.38 -3.42 5.02
N PRO A 10 -8.32 -2.08 4.94
CA PRO A 10 -9.29 -1.24 5.60
C PRO A 10 -10.67 -1.35 4.93
N LYS A 11 -11.68 -0.75 5.56
CA LYS A 11 -12.90 -0.40 4.83
C LYS A 11 -12.58 0.76 3.90
N TRP A 12 -12.86 0.58 2.60
CA TRP A 12 -12.64 1.63 1.61
C TRP A 12 -13.75 2.68 1.64
N VAL A 13 -13.36 3.95 1.47
CA VAL A 13 -14.25 5.11 1.52
C VAL A 13 -14.16 5.85 0.18
N SER A 14 -15.30 6.27 -0.37
CA SER A 14 -15.36 7.09 -1.59
C SER A 14 -15.05 8.56 -1.31
N SER A 15 -14.86 9.34 -2.38
CA SER A 15 -14.60 10.78 -2.29
C SER A 15 -15.69 11.58 -1.59
N ASP A 16 -16.93 11.09 -1.58
CA ASP A 16 -18.06 11.66 -0.86
C ASP A 16 -18.16 11.21 0.61
N GLY A 17 -17.16 10.49 1.12
CA GLY A 17 -17.07 10.04 2.52
C GLY A 17 -17.91 8.80 2.84
N LYS A 18 -18.56 8.17 1.85
CA LYS A 18 -19.36 6.95 2.07
C LYS A 18 -18.50 5.69 2.00
N LEU A 19 -18.94 4.64 2.69
CA LEU A 19 -18.32 3.32 2.54
C LEU A 19 -18.56 2.78 1.13
N LEU A 20 -17.49 2.30 0.48
CA LEU A 20 -17.65 1.51 -0.74
C LEU A 20 -18.31 0.17 -0.39
N THR A 21 -19.39 -0.16 -1.10
CA THR A 21 -20.19 -1.39 -0.88
C THR A 21 -20.15 -2.36 -2.07
N CYS A 22 -19.68 -1.90 -3.23
CA CYS A 22 -19.53 -2.74 -4.42
C CYS A 22 -18.44 -3.80 -4.20
N LYS A 23 -18.86 -5.07 -4.11
CA LYS A 23 -17.96 -6.20 -3.82
C LYS A 23 -16.80 -6.30 -4.80
N ASP A 24 -17.05 -6.14 -6.10
CA ASP A 24 -16.01 -6.26 -7.13
C ASP A 24 -14.93 -5.19 -6.98
N LYS A 25 -15.34 -3.93 -6.73
CA LYS A 25 -14.40 -2.82 -6.44
C LYS A 25 -13.57 -3.12 -5.19
N ILE A 26 -14.21 -3.57 -4.10
CA ILE A 26 -13.52 -3.91 -2.85
C ILE A 26 -12.51 -5.04 -3.07
N THR A 27 -12.87 -6.08 -3.82
CA THR A 27 -11.98 -7.20 -4.13
C THR A 27 -10.73 -6.71 -4.88
N ILE A 28 -10.91 -5.85 -5.88
CA ILE A 28 -9.78 -5.26 -6.63
C ILE A 28 -8.89 -4.41 -5.71
N LEU A 29 -9.48 -3.52 -4.91
CA LEU A 29 -8.71 -2.66 -4.00
C LEU A 29 -7.95 -3.47 -2.94
N ASN A 30 -8.56 -4.53 -2.41
CA ASN A 30 -7.91 -5.45 -1.48
C ASN A 30 -6.73 -6.16 -2.15
N LYS A 31 -6.92 -6.68 -3.36
CA LYS A 31 -5.83 -7.31 -4.12
C LYS A 31 -4.67 -6.32 -4.32
N ASN A 32 -4.96 -5.11 -4.78
CA ASN A 32 -3.93 -4.09 -5.03
C ASN A 32 -3.14 -3.75 -3.76
N ILE A 33 -3.81 -3.57 -2.60
CA ILE A 33 -3.09 -3.19 -1.38
C ILE A 33 -2.25 -4.35 -0.82
N PHE A 34 -2.67 -5.61 -1.03
CA PHE A 34 -1.85 -6.77 -0.67
C PHE A 34 -0.62 -6.88 -1.56
N GLU A 35 -0.75 -6.65 -2.87
CA GLU A 35 0.41 -6.63 -3.79
C GLU A 35 1.40 -5.52 -3.42
N ILE A 36 0.91 -4.34 -3.02
CA ILE A 36 1.75 -3.26 -2.53
C ILE A 36 2.47 -3.65 -1.23
N GLU A 37 1.77 -4.27 -0.27
CA GLU A 37 2.38 -4.74 0.98
C GLU A 37 3.54 -5.70 0.71
N GLU A 38 3.33 -6.72 -0.14
CA GLU A 38 4.34 -7.73 -0.48
C GLU A 38 5.55 -7.08 -1.17
N LEU A 39 5.32 -6.28 -2.21
CA LEU A 39 6.40 -5.60 -2.94
C LEU A 39 7.21 -4.66 -2.04
N THR A 40 6.53 -3.96 -1.13
CA THR A 40 7.18 -3.02 -0.22
C THR A 40 7.99 -3.75 0.85
N GLN A 41 7.50 -4.91 1.33
CA GLN A 41 8.23 -5.75 2.27
C GLN A 41 9.51 -6.33 1.63
N ASP A 42 9.41 -6.86 0.41
CA ASP A 42 10.57 -7.36 -0.32
C ASP A 42 11.61 -6.25 -0.53
N SER A 43 11.15 -5.06 -0.96
CA SER A 43 12.03 -3.89 -1.15
C SER A 43 12.68 -3.43 0.15
N PHE A 44 11.97 -3.53 1.28
CA PHE A 44 12.49 -3.20 2.60
C PHE A 44 13.55 -4.21 3.04
N ASP A 45 13.30 -5.51 2.87
CA ASP A 45 14.24 -6.57 3.24
C ASP A 45 15.54 -6.48 2.42
N ASP A 46 15.45 -6.18 1.11
CA ASP A 46 16.62 -5.90 0.27
C ASP A 46 17.44 -4.72 0.80
N ALA A 47 16.78 -3.62 1.21
CA ALA A 47 17.45 -2.47 1.79
C ALA A 47 18.18 -2.82 3.11
N MET A 48 17.59 -3.69 3.94
CA MET A 48 18.22 -4.18 5.18
C MET A 48 19.45 -5.03 4.88
N ILE A 49 19.40 -5.89 3.85
CA ILE A 49 20.55 -6.69 3.39
C ILE A 49 21.69 -5.78 2.91
N MET A 50 21.37 -4.64 2.28
CA MET A 50 22.35 -3.65 1.81
C MET A 50 22.88 -2.70 2.91
N GLY A 51 22.41 -2.83 4.14
CA GLY A 51 22.87 -2.02 5.28
C GLY A 51 22.35 -0.58 5.28
N VAL A 52 21.19 -0.33 4.67
CA VAL A 52 20.53 0.99 4.70
C VAL A 52 19.93 1.24 6.09
N ASP A 53 19.91 2.50 6.52
CA ASP A 53 19.22 2.90 7.76
C ASP A 53 17.70 2.64 7.66
N GLU A 54 17.17 1.88 8.61
CA GLU A 54 15.75 1.47 8.65
C GLU A 54 14.80 2.67 8.66
N ILE A 55 15.11 3.68 9.48
CA ILE A 55 14.24 4.84 9.67
C ILE A 55 14.21 5.68 8.40
N GLN A 56 15.38 5.91 7.80
CA GLN A 56 15.52 6.62 6.53
C GLN A 56 14.73 5.93 5.42
N PHE A 57 14.87 4.62 5.25
CA PHE A 57 14.17 3.90 4.18
C PHE A 57 12.65 3.97 4.35
N LYS A 58 12.14 3.76 5.58
CA LYS A 58 10.71 3.92 5.90
C LYS A 58 10.21 5.33 5.62
N LYS A 59 10.98 6.36 5.96
CA LYS A 59 10.63 7.75 5.63
C LYS A 59 10.52 7.97 4.12
N ILE A 60 11.47 7.45 3.33
CA ILE A 60 11.44 7.56 1.87
C ILE A 60 10.17 6.88 1.30
N MET A 61 9.78 5.71 1.82
CA MET A 61 8.55 5.04 1.39
C MET A 61 7.29 5.89 1.67
N VAL A 62 7.22 6.52 2.85
CA VAL A 62 6.11 7.43 3.18
C VAL A 62 6.11 8.64 2.25
N ASP A 63 7.25 9.32 2.10
CA ASP A 63 7.40 10.50 1.23
C ASP A 63 7.01 10.15 -0.22
N LEU A 64 7.38 8.96 -0.71
CA LEU A 64 6.99 8.46 -2.03
C LEU A 64 5.47 8.31 -2.16
N VAL A 65 4.80 7.66 -1.20
CA VAL A 65 3.35 7.46 -1.22
C VAL A 65 2.60 8.80 -1.15
N GLU A 66 3.08 9.73 -0.31
CA GLU A 66 2.51 11.09 -0.20
C GLU A 66 2.66 11.91 -1.49
N SER A 67 3.71 11.64 -2.29
CA SER A 67 3.93 12.31 -3.58
C SER A 67 3.02 11.81 -4.72
N LEU A 68 2.30 10.69 -4.52
CA LEU A 68 1.45 10.11 -5.55
C LEU A 68 0.25 11.01 -5.86
N SER A 69 0.06 11.32 -7.13
CA SER A 69 -1.11 12.05 -7.64
C SER A 69 -1.93 11.17 -8.58
N SER A 70 -3.26 11.18 -8.44
CA SER A 70 -4.13 10.51 -9.40
C SER A 70 -4.02 11.15 -10.78
N LYS A 71 -3.84 10.32 -11.82
CA LYS A 71 -3.97 10.74 -13.23
C LYS A 71 -5.39 10.53 -13.77
N TYR A 72 -6.28 9.97 -12.96
CA TYR A 72 -7.67 9.79 -13.32
C TYR A 72 -8.39 11.14 -13.26
N ILE A 73 -8.85 11.61 -14.42
CA ILE A 73 -9.71 12.77 -14.56
C ILE A 73 -11.13 12.22 -14.67
N ASP A 74 -11.97 12.54 -13.69
CA ASP A 74 -13.41 12.25 -13.76
C ASP A 74 -13.97 13.04 -14.94
N LYS A 75 -14.67 12.36 -15.87
CA LYS A 75 -15.25 13.01 -17.06
C LYS A 75 -16.62 13.60 -16.75
#